data_AF-A0A6J6EQP5-F1
#
_entry.id   AF-A0A6J6EQP5-F1
#
_cell.length_a   1.000
_cell.length_b   1.000
_cell.length_c   1.000
_cell.angle_alpha   90.00
_cell.angle_beta   90.00
_cell.angle_gamma   90.00
#
_symmetry.space_group_name_H-M   'P 1'
#
loop_
_entity.id
_entity.type
_entity.pdbx_description
1 polymer ?
#
loop_
_entity_poly.entity_id
_entity_poly.type
_entity_poly.pdbx_seq_one_letter_code
_entity_poly.pdbx_strand_id
1 'polypeptide(L)'
;MGEVRVTSQCSKGGFSVKDISAVTFAVQSFVTLFVIMDPPGATPIFLGLVADKTPKVRRILAVQAAAVSLLVISIFALFGRAILSYLNISMEALQAAGALLLLLVALELLTGNTKKHNEGEDSNIALVPLGTPILAGPGAIVATMIFVQQVDTTAMALGLTAAVVAVHIAIAVALMASTTILKVIKESGVTLVARIAGLLLAAIAVQMLVDAIRVFVAA
;
A
#
# COMPACT_ATOMS: atom_id res chain seq x y z
N MET A 1 49.04 43.42 28.25
CA MET A 1 49.17 42.00 27.84
C MET A 1 48.03 41.27 28.55
N GLY A 2 46.82 41.09 28.03
CA GLY A 2 46.43 40.74 26.66
C GLY A 2 45.73 39.37 26.71
N GLU A 3 44.74 39.18 27.60
CA GLU A 3 43.91 37.98 27.62
C GLU A 3 42.92 38.02 26.46
N VAL A 4 43.04 37.06 25.55
CA VAL A 4 42.05 36.79 24.51
C VAL A 4 41.58 35.33 24.66
N ARG A 5 40.29 35.22 24.98
CA ARG A 5 39.29 34.15 24.74
C ARG A 5 39.76 33.01 23.81
N VAL A 6 39.31 31.78 23.98
CA VAL A 6 38.06 31.29 23.36
C VAL A 6 37.49 30.11 24.15
N THR A 7 36.32 30.34 24.73
CA THR A 7 35.28 29.32 24.94
C THR A 7 34.80 28.83 23.58
N SER A 8 34.88 27.54 23.29
CA SER A 8 34.09 26.96 22.19
C SER A 8 33.43 25.66 22.63
N GLN A 9 32.17 25.81 23.03
CA GLN A 9 31.17 24.77 22.81
C GLN A 9 31.17 24.39 21.33
N CYS A 10 31.11 23.09 21.04
CA CYS A 10 30.50 22.60 19.82
C CYS A 10 29.93 21.20 20.10
N SER A 11 28.72 21.19 20.68
CA SER A 11 27.81 20.06 20.53
C SER A 11 27.39 20.04 19.06
N LYS A 12 28.07 19.23 18.24
CA LYS A 12 27.61 18.88 16.91
C LYS A 12 27.04 17.48 16.98
N GLY A 13 25.72 17.39 16.79
CA GLY A 13 25.04 16.13 16.50
C GLY A 13 25.70 15.48 15.30
N GLY A 14 26.50 14.45 15.56
CA GLY A 14 27.19 13.69 14.53
C GLY A 14 26.24 12.66 13.95
N PHE A 15 25.83 12.87 12.70
CA PHE A 15 25.23 11.82 11.88
C PHE A 15 26.30 10.74 11.67
N SER A 16 26.15 9.58 12.31
CA SER A 16 27.12 8.49 12.27
C SER A 16 27.11 7.83 10.89
N VAL A 17 28.22 7.27 10.42
CA VAL A 17 28.29 6.57 9.13
C VAL A 17 27.28 5.40 9.05
N LYS A 18 26.92 4.82 10.20
CA LYS A 18 25.82 3.83 10.32
C LYS A 18 24.44 4.44 10.09
N ASP A 19 24.23 5.71 10.46
CA ASP A 19 23.00 6.44 10.17
C ASP A 19 22.88 6.73 8.67
N ILE A 20 23.99 6.97 7.98
CA ILE A 20 24.01 7.14 6.52
C ILE A 20 23.54 5.86 5.81
N SER A 21 23.99 4.68 6.26
CA SER A 21 23.49 3.40 5.73
C SER A 21 22.01 3.18 6.05
N ALA A 22 21.57 3.51 7.28
CA ALA A 22 20.17 3.36 7.68
C ALA A 22 19.23 4.31 6.93
N VAL A 23 19.67 5.54 6.67
CA VAL A 23 18.92 6.54 5.91
C VAL A 23 18.84 6.16 4.44
N THR A 24 19.94 5.68 3.85
CA THR A 24 19.93 5.15 2.48
C THR A 24 18.96 3.98 2.35
N PHE A 25 18.98 3.05 3.31
CA PHE A 25 18.05 1.94 3.38
C PHE A 25 16.59 2.38 3.55
N ALA A 26 16.33 3.37 4.41
CA ALA A 26 15.00 3.93 4.60
C ALA A 26 14.47 4.60 3.32
N VAL A 27 15.31 5.38 2.65
CA VAL A 27 14.96 6.02 1.37
C VAL A 27 14.69 4.98 0.29
N GLN A 28 15.53 3.95 0.17
CA GLN A 28 15.33 2.85 -0.77
C GLN A 28 14.02 2.12 -0.48
N SER A 29 13.77 1.77 0.78
CA SER A 29 12.53 1.11 1.21
C SER A 29 11.31 1.97 0.87
N PHE A 30 11.38 3.27 1.17
CA PHE A 30 10.31 4.23 0.86
C PHE A 30 10.04 4.31 -0.65
N VAL A 31 11.08 4.52 -1.47
CA VAL A 31 10.92 4.66 -2.93
C VAL A 31 10.36 3.37 -3.53
N THR A 32 10.91 2.22 -3.15
CA THR A 32 10.44 0.92 -3.64
C THR A 32 8.99 0.67 -3.25
N LEU A 33 8.62 0.86 -1.98
CA LEU A 33 7.24 0.67 -1.53
C LEU A 33 6.29 1.69 -2.16
N PHE A 34 6.70 2.95 -2.31
CA PHE A 34 5.89 3.98 -2.96
C PHE A 34 5.58 3.62 -4.43
N VAL A 35 6.59 3.15 -5.17
CA VAL A 35 6.42 2.71 -6.55
C VAL A 35 5.56 1.47 -6.64
N ILE A 36 5.78 0.47 -5.78
CA ILE A 36 5.01 -0.79 -5.78
C ILE A 36 3.55 -0.56 -5.42
N MET A 37 3.28 0.32 -4.45
CA MET A 37 1.91 0.60 -3.98
C MET A 37 1.15 1.54 -4.92
N ASP A 38 1.85 2.19 -5.85
CA ASP A 38 1.32 3.03 -6.93
C ASP A 38 0.08 3.87 -6.51
N PRO A 39 0.23 4.85 -5.60
CA PRO A 39 -0.88 5.72 -5.21
C PRO A 39 -1.60 6.39 -6.41
N PRO A 40 -0.89 6.83 -7.47
CA PRO A 40 -1.52 7.33 -8.69
C PRO A 40 -2.40 6.29 -9.39
N GLY A 41 -1.95 5.04 -9.57
CA GLY A 41 -2.75 3.97 -10.17
C GLY A 41 -3.87 3.46 -9.27
N ALA A 42 -3.68 3.47 -7.95
CA ALA A 42 -4.72 3.14 -6.97
C ALA A 42 -5.87 4.16 -6.94
N THR A 43 -5.60 5.40 -7.36
CA THR A 43 -6.59 6.49 -7.37
C THR A 43 -7.84 6.17 -8.21
N PRO A 44 -7.77 5.90 -9.52
CA PRO A 44 -8.96 5.63 -10.33
C PRO A 44 -9.73 4.38 -9.85
N ILE A 45 -9.02 3.39 -9.27
CA ILE A 45 -9.63 2.20 -8.66
C ILE A 45 -10.45 2.60 -7.43
N PHE A 46 -9.84 3.34 -6.50
CA PHE A 46 -10.51 3.84 -5.31
C PHE A 46 -11.75 4.68 -5.68
N LEU A 47 -11.62 5.59 -6.65
CA LEU A 47 -12.73 6.42 -7.12
C LEU A 47 -13.88 5.61 -7.71
N GLY A 48 -13.59 4.52 -8.44
CA GLY A 48 -14.61 3.61 -8.96
C GLY A 48 -15.37 2.88 -7.84
N LEU A 49 -14.71 2.55 -6.74
CA LEU A 49 -15.31 1.84 -5.59
C LEU A 49 -16.13 2.76 -4.68
N VAL A 50 -15.78 4.04 -4.58
CA VAL A 50 -16.48 5.01 -3.70
C VAL A 50 -17.37 6.00 -4.46
N ALA A 51 -17.66 5.68 -5.72
CA ALA A 51 -18.43 6.47 -6.68
C ALA A 51 -19.79 6.96 -6.13
N ASP A 52 -20.50 6.09 -5.42
CA ASP A 52 -21.84 6.31 -4.87
C ASP A 52 -21.83 7.00 -3.50
N LYS A 53 -20.66 7.15 -2.86
CA LYS A 53 -20.54 7.69 -1.51
C LYS A 53 -20.41 9.21 -1.49
N THR A 54 -20.79 9.85 -0.38
CA THR A 54 -20.64 11.30 -0.20
C THR A 54 -19.17 11.71 -0.04
N PRO A 55 -18.77 12.95 -0.38
CA PRO A 55 -17.38 13.40 -0.27
C PRO A 55 -16.75 13.24 1.13
N LYS A 56 -17.56 13.39 2.19
CA LYS A 56 -17.11 13.18 3.57
C LYS A 56 -16.79 11.70 3.82
N VAL A 57 -17.69 10.81 3.42
CA VAL A 57 -17.51 9.35 3.54
C VAL A 57 -16.32 8.88 2.70
N ARG A 58 -16.13 9.40 1.49
CA ARG A 58 -14.96 9.07 0.64
C ARG A 58 -13.64 9.37 1.34
N ARG A 59 -13.50 10.50 2.04
CA ARG A 59 -12.26 10.83 2.77
C ARG A 59 -12.02 9.89 3.95
N ILE A 60 -13.08 9.53 4.68
CA ILE A 60 -12.99 8.54 5.76
C ILE A 60 -12.53 7.20 5.20
N LEU A 61 -13.14 6.75 4.10
CA LEU A 61 -12.76 5.50 3.43
C LEU A 61 -11.32 5.54 2.90
N ALA A 62 -10.83 6.68 2.40
CA ALA A 62 -9.44 6.82 1.97
C ALA A 62 -8.45 6.60 3.12
N VAL A 63 -8.70 7.25 4.27
CA VAL A 63 -7.87 7.09 5.47
C VAL A 63 -7.99 5.68 6.04
N GLN A 64 -9.20 5.14 6.08
CA GLN A 64 -9.45 3.78 6.55
C GLN A 64 -8.73 2.76 5.67
N ALA A 65 -8.81 2.89 4.34
CA ALA A 65 -8.15 1.97 3.42
C ALA A 65 -6.63 2.02 3.58
N ALA A 66 -6.03 3.21 3.72
CA ALA A 66 -4.61 3.36 4.05
C ALA A 66 -4.26 2.78 5.42
N ALA A 67 -5.09 3.00 6.44
CA ALA A 67 -4.86 2.48 7.80
C ALA A 67 -4.95 0.96 7.87
N VAL A 68 -5.92 0.35 7.19
CA VAL A 68 -6.03 -1.11 7.16
C VAL A 68 -4.90 -1.71 6.32
N SER A 69 -4.48 -1.05 5.23
CA SER A 69 -3.28 -1.49 4.51
C SER A 69 -2.03 -1.47 5.39
N LEU A 70 -1.84 -0.39 6.15
CA LEU A 70 -0.74 -0.27 7.11
C LEU A 70 -0.78 -1.38 8.14
N LEU A 71 -1.96 -1.69 8.67
CA LEU A 71 -2.14 -2.78 9.63
C LEU A 71 -1.77 -4.13 9.02
N VAL A 72 -2.28 -4.46 7.84
CA VAL A 72 -2.00 -5.73 7.16
C VAL A 72 -0.51 -5.86 6.87
N ILE A 73 0.11 -4.84 6.28
CA ILE A 73 1.54 -4.83 5.98
C ILE A 73 2.36 -4.94 7.26
N SER A 74 1.98 -4.27 8.35
CA SER A 74 2.68 -4.36 9.62
C SER A 74 2.58 -5.77 10.23
N ILE A 75 1.41 -6.41 10.16
CA ILE A 75 1.23 -7.79 10.62
C ILE A 75 2.13 -8.74 9.82
N PHE A 76 2.14 -8.64 8.49
CA PHE A 76 3.00 -9.50 7.66
C PHE A 76 4.49 -9.16 7.78
N ALA A 77 4.84 -7.90 8.02
CA ALA A 77 6.21 -7.50 8.29
C ALA A 77 6.74 -8.17 9.57
N LEU A 78 5.94 -8.22 10.63
CA LEU A 78 6.33 -8.79 11.91
C LEU A 78 6.21 -10.32 11.96
N PHE A 79 5.12 -10.86 11.42
CA PHE A 79 4.73 -12.27 11.60
C PHE A 79 4.63 -13.07 10.30
N GLY A 80 4.73 -12.42 9.13
CA GLY A 80 4.39 -13.03 7.85
C GLY A 80 5.18 -14.31 7.54
N ARG A 81 6.49 -14.33 7.84
CA ARG A 81 7.29 -15.55 7.67
C ARG A 81 6.82 -16.69 8.57
N ALA A 82 6.56 -16.40 9.86
CA ALA A 82 6.13 -17.40 10.83
C ALA A 82 4.75 -17.98 10.47
N ILE A 83 3.81 -17.10 10.05
CA ILE A 83 2.48 -17.49 9.58
C ILE A 83 2.60 -18.42 8.37
N LEU A 84 3.37 -18.01 7.36
CA LEU A 84 3.54 -18.77 6.12
C LEU A 84 4.25 -20.11 6.34
N SER A 85 5.30 -20.14 7.18
CA SER A 85 5.98 -21.39 7.53
C SER A 85 5.10 -22.35 8.32
N TYR A 86 4.28 -21.83 9.25
CA TYR A 86 3.36 -22.65 10.03
C TYR A 86 2.30 -23.31 9.14
N LEU A 87 1.81 -22.58 8.13
CA LEU A 87 0.82 -23.08 7.18
C LEU A 87 1.43 -23.86 6.00
N ASN A 88 2.76 -23.95 5.90
CA ASN A 88 3.47 -24.50 4.74
C ASN A 88 3.04 -23.83 3.41
N ILE A 89 2.84 -22.51 3.43
CA ILE A 89 2.47 -21.71 2.26
C ILE A 89 3.70 -20.92 1.80
N SER A 90 3.96 -20.91 0.49
CA SER A 90 5.06 -20.14 -0.10
C SER A 90 4.68 -18.67 -0.32
N MET A 91 5.67 -17.78 -0.46
CA MET A 91 5.43 -16.35 -0.73
C MET A 91 4.71 -16.17 -2.08
N GLU A 92 5.05 -17.01 -3.05
CA GLU A 92 4.50 -17.03 -4.40
C GLU A 92 3.03 -17.45 -4.38
N ALA A 93 2.67 -18.43 -3.56
CA ALA A 93 1.28 -18.85 -3.37
C ALA A 93 0.43 -17.70 -2.78
N LEU A 94 0.95 -16.97 -1.80
CA LEU A 94 0.30 -15.78 -1.25
C LEU A 94 0.15 -14.69 -2.33
N GLN A 95 1.17 -14.48 -3.15
CA GLN A 95 1.13 -13.52 -4.26
C GLN A 95 0.09 -13.90 -5.32
N ALA A 96 0.03 -15.17 -5.72
CA ALA A 96 -0.96 -15.68 -6.66
C ALA A 96 -2.38 -15.53 -6.13
N ALA A 97 -2.62 -15.85 -4.85
CA ALA A 97 -3.93 -15.69 -4.22
C ALA A 97 -4.38 -14.22 -4.20
N GLY A 98 -3.48 -13.31 -3.80
CA GLY A 98 -3.78 -11.87 -3.82
C GLY A 98 -4.02 -11.34 -5.24
N ALA A 99 -3.28 -11.83 -6.25
CA ALA A 99 -3.53 -11.50 -7.65
C ALA A 99 -4.92 -11.94 -8.12
N LEU A 100 -5.39 -13.12 -7.73
CA LEU A 100 -6.75 -13.58 -8.04
C LEU A 100 -7.84 -12.72 -7.40
N LEU A 101 -7.64 -12.26 -6.15
CA LEU A 101 -8.57 -11.33 -5.49
C LEU A 101 -8.62 -9.98 -6.23
N LEU A 102 -7.47 -9.45 -6.66
CA LEU A 102 -7.43 -8.21 -7.45
C LEU A 102 -8.13 -8.38 -8.81
N LEU A 103 -7.98 -9.54 -9.46
CA LEU A 103 -8.67 -9.85 -10.71
C LEU A 103 -10.19 -9.87 -10.51
N LEU A 104 -10.68 -10.43 -9.40
CA LEU A 104 -12.10 -10.42 -9.07
C LEU A 104 -12.63 -8.99 -8.94
N VAL A 105 -11.94 -8.13 -8.19
CA VAL A 105 -12.30 -6.69 -8.08
C VAL A 105 -12.31 -6.02 -9.45
N ALA A 106 -11.30 -6.29 -10.27
CA ALA A 106 -11.21 -5.72 -11.61
C ALA A 106 -12.41 -6.07 -12.48
N LEU A 107 -12.84 -7.34 -12.43
CA LEU A 107 -14.03 -7.81 -13.14
C LEU A 107 -15.32 -7.17 -12.61
N GLU A 108 -15.44 -6.96 -11.30
CA GLU A 108 -16.59 -6.24 -10.73
C GLU A 108 -16.67 -4.80 -11.23
N LEU A 109 -15.54 -4.09 -11.30
CA LEU A 109 -15.45 -2.73 -11.82
C LEU A 109 -15.78 -2.67 -13.32
N LEU A 110 -15.34 -3.66 -14.10
CA LEU A 110 -15.63 -3.76 -15.54
C LEU A 110 -17.10 -4.07 -15.82
N THR A 111 -17.68 -5.00 -15.06
CA THR A 111 -19.07 -5.46 -15.23
C THR A 111 -20.09 -4.51 -14.62
N GLY A 112 -19.67 -3.61 -13.71
CA GLY A 112 -20.56 -2.69 -13.01
C GLY A 112 -21.39 -3.35 -11.89
N ASN A 113 -20.98 -4.55 -11.46
CA ASN A 113 -21.70 -5.33 -10.44
C ASN A 113 -21.48 -4.83 -9.00
N THR A 114 -20.63 -3.83 -8.78
CA THR A 114 -20.43 -3.17 -7.47
C THR A 114 -21.74 -2.63 -6.84
N LYS A 115 -22.78 -2.38 -7.65
CA LYS A 115 -24.09 -1.92 -7.18
C LYS A 115 -24.94 -3.01 -6.51
N LYS A 116 -24.83 -4.27 -6.93
CA LYS A 116 -25.73 -5.35 -6.49
C LYS A 116 -25.47 -5.86 -5.06
N HIS A 117 -24.29 -5.61 -4.50
CA HIS A 117 -23.93 -6.03 -3.14
C HIS A 117 -24.34 -5.03 -2.04
N ASN A 118 -24.82 -3.83 -2.41
CA ASN A 118 -25.13 -2.74 -1.46
C ASN A 118 -26.63 -2.51 -1.24
N GLU A 119 -27.52 -3.19 -1.96
CA GLU A 119 -28.97 -2.95 -1.91
C GLU A 119 -29.74 -3.90 -0.96
N GLY A 120 -29.05 -4.75 -0.21
CA GLY A 120 -29.66 -5.68 0.75
C GLY A 120 -29.04 -5.60 2.15
N GLU A 121 -29.83 -5.11 3.10
CA GLU A 121 -29.76 -5.32 4.56
C GLU A 121 -28.79 -4.49 5.42
N ASP A 122 -29.40 -3.88 6.44
CA ASP A 122 -28.87 -3.26 7.67
C ASP A 122 -27.98 -4.20 8.52
N SER A 123 -26.93 -4.78 7.94
CA SER A 123 -25.98 -5.59 8.68
C SER A 123 -24.59 -4.97 8.58
N ASN A 124 -24.05 -4.63 9.76
CA ASN A 124 -22.64 -4.41 10.06
C ASN A 124 -21.72 -4.12 8.87
N ILE A 125 -21.23 -2.87 8.81
CA ILE A 125 -20.09 -2.40 8.01
C ILE A 125 -18.84 -3.21 8.40
N ALA A 126 -18.81 -4.47 8.01
CA ALA A 126 -17.78 -5.48 8.27
C ALA A 126 -17.34 -6.17 6.98
N LEU A 127 -17.94 -5.82 5.83
CA LEU A 127 -17.64 -6.42 4.53
C LEU A 127 -17.32 -5.34 3.49
N VAL A 128 -16.22 -4.64 3.72
CA VAL A 128 -15.37 -4.18 2.62
C VAL A 128 -14.02 -4.91 2.73
N PRO A 129 -13.95 -6.24 2.49
CA PRO A 129 -12.69 -6.93 2.36
C PRO A 129 -12.10 -6.77 0.94
N LEU A 130 -12.59 -5.77 0.17
CA LEU A 130 -12.12 -5.47 -1.20
C LEU A 130 -11.28 -4.19 -1.24
N GLY A 131 -11.45 -3.24 -0.31
CA GLY A 131 -10.55 -2.10 -0.15
C GLY A 131 -9.21 -2.49 0.49
N THR A 132 -9.22 -3.56 1.29
CA THR A 132 -8.07 -4.12 2.00
C THR A 132 -7.03 -4.77 1.09
N PRO A 133 -7.39 -5.66 0.15
CA PRO A 133 -6.42 -6.30 -0.75
C PRO A 133 -5.80 -5.32 -1.75
N ILE A 134 -6.54 -4.30 -2.19
CA ILE A 134 -6.07 -3.36 -3.22
C ILE A 134 -4.91 -2.51 -2.70
N LEU A 135 -4.97 -2.05 -1.45
CA LEU A 135 -3.92 -1.18 -0.90
C LEU A 135 -2.82 -1.96 -0.17
N ALA A 136 -3.13 -3.09 0.46
CA ALA A 136 -2.13 -4.04 0.96
C ALA A 136 -1.88 -5.12 -0.08
N GLY A 137 -1.63 -4.70 -1.32
CA GLY A 137 -1.37 -5.63 -2.42
C GLY A 137 -0.24 -6.60 -2.05
N PRO A 138 -0.30 -7.86 -2.52
CA PRO A 138 0.70 -8.86 -2.15
C PRO A 138 2.12 -8.45 -2.55
N GLY A 139 2.30 -7.63 -3.59
CA GLY A 139 3.61 -7.05 -3.94
C GLY A 139 4.19 -6.17 -2.82
N ALA A 140 3.36 -5.36 -2.16
CA ALA A 140 3.79 -4.54 -1.03
C ALA A 140 4.08 -5.39 0.22
N ILE A 141 3.30 -6.45 0.45
CA ILE A 141 3.54 -7.42 1.52
C ILE A 141 4.90 -8.11 1.30
N VAL A 142 5.12 -8.70 0.11
CA VAL A 142 6.36 -9.41 -0.23
C VAL A 142 7.56 -8.46 -0.17
N ALA A 143 7.46 -7.26 -0.75
CA ALA A 143 8.54 -6.27 -0.70
C ALA A 143 8.89 -5.85 0.74
N THR A 144 7.88 -5.58 1.57
CA THR A 144 8.10 -5.25 2.98
C THR A 144 8.76 -6.41 3.71
N MET A 145 8.30 -7.63 3.47
CA MET A 145 8.90 -8.82 4.07
C MET A 145 10.36 -9.00 3.64
N ILE A 146 10.71 -8.72 2.37
CA ILE A 146 12.09 -8.72 1.86
C ILE A 146 12.94 -7.68 2.60
N PHE A 147 12.44 -6.45 2.76
CA PHE A 147 13.16 -5.42 3.51
C PHE A 147 13.35 -5.78 4.97
N VAL A 148 12.35 -6.39 5.63
CA VAL A 148 12.49 -6.90 7.00
C VAL A 148 13.64 -7.92 7.10
N GLN A 149 13.89 -8.73 6.06
CA GLN A 149 15.00 -9.70 6.06
C GLN A 149 16.38 -9.04 6.01
N GLN A 150 16.47 -7.81 5.53
CA GLN A 150 17.72 -7.06 5.36
C GLN A 150 18.03 -6.16 6.56
N VAL A 151 17.15 -6.13 7.56
CA VAL A 151 17.33 -5.30 8.76
C VAL A 151 18.31 -5.98 9.72
N ASP A 152 19.54 -5.48 9.75
CA ASP A 152 20.59 -5.97 10.66
C ASP A 152 20.78 -5.10 11.91
N THR A 153 20.25 -3.87 11.90
CA THR A 153 20.44 -2.89 12.99
C THR A 153 19.13 -2.24 13.39
N THR A 154 19.04 -1.79 14.65
CA THR A 154 17.87 -1.05 15.15
C THR A 154 17.62 0.25 14.36
N ALA A 155 18.67 0.90 13.88
CA ALA A 155 18.55 2.09 13.04
C ALA A 155 17.86 1.77 11.69
N MET A 156 18.20 0.64 11.06
CA MET A 156 17.53 0.17 9.84
C MET A 156 16.09 -0.25 10.12
N ALA A 157 15.81 -0.86 11.27
CA ALA A 157 14.45 -1.21 11.68
C ALA A 157 13.57 0.05 11.79
N LEU A 158 14.06 1.08 12.50
CA LEU A 158 13.38 2.37 12.62
C LEU A 158 13.24 3.06 11.25
N GLY A 159 14.26 2.97 10.40
CA GLY A 159 14.23 3.47 9.03
C GLY A 159 13.15 2.81 8.18
N LEU A 160 13.00 1.48 8.26
CA LEU A 160 11.95 0.74 7.57
C LEU A 160 10.57 1.11 8.09
N THR A 161 10.39 1.17 9.43
CA THR A 161 9.12 1.58 10.03
C THR A 161 8.73 2.98 9.59
N ALA A 162 9.68 3.93 9.61
CA ALA A 162 9.46 5.29 9.14
C ALA A 162 9.08 5.33 7.65
N ALA A 163 9.76 4.54 6.81
CA ALA A 163 9.46 4.42 5.38
C ALA A 163 8.04 3.88 5.14
N VAL A 164 7.66 2.78 5.81
CA VAL A 164 6.32 2.18 5.71
C VAL A 164 5.26 3.21 6.12
N VAL A 165 5.41 3.87 7.27
CA VAL A 165 4.46 4.89 7.73
C VAL A 165 4.38 6.06 6.75
N ALA A 166 5.53 6.55 6.25
CA ALA A 166 5.57 7.66 5.30
C ALA A 166 4.85 7.33 3.98
N VAL A 167 5.04 6.13 3.44
CA VAL A 167 4.33 5.69 2.23
C VAL A 167 2.82 5.63 2.47
N HIS A 168 2.37 5.12 3.62
CA HIS A 168 0.93 5.06 3.93
C HIS A 168 0.31 6.44 4.11
N ILE A 169 1.04 7.40 4.68
CA ILE A 169 0.63 8.81 4.74
C ILE A 169 0.50 9.37 3.31
N ALA A 170 1.48 9.12 2.44
CA ALA A 170 1.44 9.56 1.05
C ALA A 170 0.23 8.96 0.28
N ILE A 171 -0.06 7.67 0.49
CA ILE A 171 -1.25 7.01 -0.06
C ILE A 171 -2.52 7.67 0.45
N ALA A 172 -2.66 7.86 1.77
CA ALA A 172 -3.84 8.49 2.35
C ALA A 172 -4.07 9.89 1.76
N VAL A 173 -3.01 10.70 1.64
CA VAL A 173 -3.08 12.04 1.04
C VAL A 173 -3.48 11.97 -0.44
N ALA A 174 -2.89 11.07 -1.23
CA ALA A 174 -3.21 10.89 -2.64
C ALA A 174 -4.68 10.49 -2.83
N LEU A 175 -5.16 9.51 -2.06
CA LEU A 175 -6.55 9.06 -2.10
C LEU A 175 -7.52 10.16 -1.63
N MET A 176 -7.18 10.90 -0.58
CA MET A 176 -7.98 12.05 -0.15
C MET A 176 -8.03 13.15 -1.21
N ALA A 177 -6.91 13.45 -1.87
CA ALA A 177 -6.85 14.43 -2.95
C ALA A 177 -7.75 14.02 -4.12
N SER A 178 -7.80 12.72 -4.42
CA SER A 178 -8.65 12.18 -5.49
C SER A 178 -10.15 12.42 -5.29
N THR A 179 -10.62 12.56 -4.04
CA THR A 179 -12.02 12.90 -3.76
C THR A 179 -12.46 14.25 -4.35
N THR A 180 -11.50 15.14 -4.62
CA THR A 180 -11.75 16.43 -5.29
C THR A 180 -11.93 16.25 -6.80
N ILE A 181 -11.23 15.27 -7.41
CA ILE A 181 -11.33 14.96 -8.85
C ILE A 181 -12.75 14.54 -9.21
N LEU A 182 -13.43 13.76 -8.35
CA LEU A 182 -14.82 13.36 -8.57
C LEU A 182 -15.83 14.51 -8.51
N LYS A 183 -15.48 15.68 -7.97
CA LYS A 183 -16.39 16.85 -8.04
C LYS A 183 -16.48 17.44 -9.44
N VAL A 184 -15.48 17.18 -10.28
CA VAL A 184 -15.40 17.64 -11.67
C VAL A 184 -16.02 16.61 -12.62
N ILE A 185 -15.99 15.34 -12.24
CA ILE A 185 -16.46 14.21 -13.07
C ILE A 185 -17.94 13.94 -12.80
N LYS A 186 -18.79 14.11 -13.83
CA LYS A 186 -20.22 13.74 -13.80
C LYS A 186 -20.39 12.21 -13.67
N GLU A 187 -21.57 11.75 -13.28
CA GLU A 187 -21.90 10.33 -13.03
C GLU A 187 -21.48 9.37 -14.17
N SER A 188 -21.66 9.79 -15.43
CA SER A 188 -21.21 9.04 -16.61
C SER A 188 -19.68 8.89 -16.68
N GLY A 189 -18.94 9.93 -16.30
CA GLY A 189 -17.48 9.91 -16.24
C GLY A 189 -16.95 9.02 -15.12
N VAL A 190 -17.67 8.91 -14.00
CA VAL A 190 -17.30 7.99 -12.91
C VAL A 190 -17.37 6.54 -13.37
N THR A 191 -18.40 6.19 -14.12
CA THR A 191 -18.55 4.85 -14.71
C THR A 191 -17.41 4.54 -15.69
N LEU A 192 -17.03 5.53 -16.52
CA LEU A 192 -15.91 5.37 -17.45
C LEU A 192 -14.58 5.17 -16.70
N VAL A 193 -14.31 5.99 -15.67
CA VAL A 193 -13.11 5.87 -14.84
C VAL A 193 -13.06 4.52 -14.14
N ALA A 194 -14.18 4.03 -13.59
CA ALA A 194 -14.25 2.71 -12.96
C ALA A 194 -13.92 1.58 -13.96
N ARG A 195 -14.41 1.66 -15.20
CA ARG A 195 -14.09 0.67 -16.24
C ARG A 195 -12.63 0.70 -16.65
N ILE A 196 -12.06 1.90 -16.83
CA ILE A 196 -10.62 2.05 -17.13
C ILE A 196 -9.79 1.50 -15.97
N ALA A 197 -10.15 1.82 -14.73
CA ALA A 197 -9.48 1.31 -13.54
C ALA A 197 -9.57 -0.22 -13.45
N GLY A 198 -10.74 -0.80 -13.74
CA GLY A 198 -10.92 -2.24 -13.81
C GLY A 198 -10.05 -2.90 -14.88
N LEU A 199 -9.93 -2.29 -16.06
CA LEU A 199 -9.05 -2.80 -17.11
C LEU A 199 -7.56 -2.80 -16.68
N LEU A 200 -7.11 -1.71 -16.06
CA LEU A 200 -5.75 -1.59 -15.53
C LEU A 200 -5.50 -2.60 -14.39
N LEU A 201 -6.44 -2.72 -13.46
CA LEU A 201 -6.33 -3.64 -12.33
C LEU A 201 -6.31 -5.11 -12.79
N ALA A 202 -7.10 -5.47 -13.80
CA ALA A 202 -7.06 -6.80 -14.40
C ALA A 202 -5.68 -7.10 -15.01
N ALA A 203 -5.09 -6.14 -15.72
CA ALA A 203 -3.76 -6.29 -16.29
C ALA A 203 -2.69 -6.47 -15.20
N ILE A 204 -2.73 -5.66 -14.14
CA ILE A 204 -1.82 -5.77 -12.98
C ILE A 204 -1.99 -7.12 -12.30
N ALA A 205 -3.22 -7.55 -12.05
CA ALA A 205 -3.53 -8.84 -11.43
C ALA A 205 -2.97 -10.01 -12.25
N VAL A 206 -3.18 -10.02 -13.57
CA VAL A 206 -2.64 -11.06 -14.46
C VAL A 206 -1.11 -11.04 -14.44
N GLN A 207 -0.47 -9.88 -14.51
CA GLN A 207 0.99 -9.76 -14.43
C GLN A 207 1.52 -10.35 -13.12
N MET A 208 0.93 -9.97 -11.98
CA MET A 208 1.33 -10.47 -10.66
C MET A 208 1.15 -11.99 -10.52
N LEU A 209 0.08 -12.54 -11.12
CA LEU A 209 -0.17 -13.98 -11.15
C LEU A 209 0.88 -14.71 -12.00
N VAL A 210 1.20 -14.19 -13.18
CA VAL A 210 2.23 -14.75 -14.07
C VAL A 210 3.60 -14.74 -13.39
N ASP A 211 3.96 -13.64 -12.72
CA ASP A 211 5.24 -13.53 -12.02
C ASP A 211 5.33 -14.54 -10.87
N ALA A 212 4.25 -14.72 -10.11
CA ALA A 212 4.18 -15.75 -9.06
C ALA A 212 4.34 -17.17 -9.64
N ILE A 213 3.64 -17.49 -10.73
CA ILE A 213 3.73 -18.80 -11.39
C ILE A 213 5.13 -19.06 -11.93
N ARG A 214 5.79 -18.05 -12.54
CA ARG A 214 7.15 -18.18 -13.06
C ARG A 214 8.15 -18.55 -11.97
N VAL A 215 8.06 -17.88 -10.82
CA VAL A 215 8.91 -18.20 -9.66
C VAL A 215 8.58 -19.59 -9.14
N PHE A 216 7.30 -19.95 -9.05
CA PHE A 216 6.87 -21.27 -8.57
C PHE A 216 7.33 -22.43 -9.45
N VAL A 217 7.37 -22.25 -10.77
CA VAL A 217 7.84 -23.28 -11.73
C VAL A 217 9.37 -23.35 -11.78
N ALA A 218 10.07 -22.27 -11.43
CA ALA A 218 11.52 -22.22 -11.40
C ALA A 218 12.15 -22.72 -10.08
N ALA A 219 11.34 -22.84 -9.02
CA ALA A 219 11.74 -23.33 -7.70
C ALA A 219 11.69 -24.86 -7.60
#